data_AF-A0A2E8XU37-F1
#
_entry.id   AF-A0A2E8XU37-F1
#
_cell.length_a   1.000
_cell.length_b   1.000
_cell.length_c   1.000
_cell.angle_alpha   90.00
_cell.angle_beta   90.00
_cell.angle_gamma   90.00
#
_symmetry.space_group_name_H-M   'P 1'
#
loop_
_entity.id
_entity.type
_entity.pdbx_description
1 polymer ?
#
loop_
_entity_poly.entity_id
_entity_poly.type
_entity_poly.pdbx_seq_one_letter_code
_entity_poly.pdbx_strand_id
1 'polypeptide(L)'
;MVLSDYGKGVLTTDVIAAAIEAATKAGVPVLVDPKGVDFSRYRGASVVTPNRRELGEASQMPVDSEADVVAAARHLIETCGLGAIIATRGPNGMTVVSDAGEVHLPAMAREVFDVSGAGDTVVATVAAGLAAGMQIADAAQLANVAAGIVVGKVGTAVVRLEELSDGLGGAAGLSSKILGHADLADRIARWRARGLSVGFTNGCFDIVHPGHIALIEQASAACDRLIVALNDDASVRGLKGEGRPVQPQDARARVIASLSGVDAVVLFGGETPLALIEAVKPDVLVKGADYSVEEVVGGDVVTANGGHIVLADLVDGFSTSDTISRIAG
;
A
#
# COMPACT_ATOMS: atom_id res chain seq x y z
N MET A 1 9.09 -7.46 -21.18
CA MET A 1 8.80 -8.91 -21.22
C MET A 1 9.47 -9.56 -20.02
N VAL A 2 8.82 -10.54 -19.39
CA VAL A 2 9.38 -11.28 -18.24
C VAL A 2 9.57 -12.74 -18.64
N LEU A 3 10.78 -13.28 -18.44
CA LEU A 3 11.10 -14.69 -18.58
C LEU A 3 11.35 -15.26 -17.18
N SER A 4 10.38 -15.98 -16.64
CA SER A 4 10.50 -16.62 -15.33
C SER A 4 10.89 -18.09 -15.52
N ASP A 5 12.18 -18.39 -15.36
CA ASP A 5 12.73 -19.72 -15.58
C ASP A 5 12.74 -20.53 -14.29
N TYR A 6 11.99 -21.63 -14.28
CA TYR A 6 11.95 -22.59 -13.18
C TYR A 6 12.71 -23.88 -13.50
N GLY A 7 13.38 -23.96 -14.65
CA GLY A 7 14.08 -25.17 -15.11
C GLY A 7 13.13 -26.33 -15.40
N LYS A 8 11.89 -26.03 -15.83
CA LYS A 8 10.82 -27.04 -16.08
C LYS A 8 10.61 -27.39 -17.55
N GLY A 9 11.46 -26.88 -18.45
CA GLY A 9 11.51 -27.30 -19.86
C GLY A 9 10.72 -26.45 -20.86
N VAL A 10 9.94 -25.46 -20.41
CA VAL A 10 9.26 -24.49 -21.32
C VAL A 10 10.25 -23.48 -21.88
N LEU A 11 11.08 -22.90 -21.02
CA LEU A 11 12.14 -21.98 -21.41
C LEU A 11 13.39 -22.78 -21.80
N THR A 12 13.38 -23.36 -22.99
CA THR A 12 14.57 -23.94 -23.62
C THR A 12 15.49 -22.82 -24.13
N THR A 13 16.75 -23.14 -24.44
CA THR A 13 17.71 -22.16 -24.98
C THR A 13 17.19 -21.49 -26.25
N ASP A 14 16.57 -22.24 -27.15
CA ASP A 14 16.02 -21.70 -28.40
C ASP A 14 14.81 -20.77 -28.16
N VAL A 15 13.94 -21.13 -27.20
CA VAL A 15 12.78 -20.31 -26.84
C VAL A 15 13.24 -19.00 -26.20
N ILE A 16 14.21 -19.06 -25.29
CA ILE A 16 14.77 -17.86 -24.64
C ILE A 16 15.40 -16.94 -25.69
N ALA A 17 16.26 -17.49 -26.57
CA ALA A 17 16.93 -16.71 -27.60
C ALA A 17 15.92 -16.04 -28.55
N ALA A 18 14.93 -16.79 -29.05
CA ALA A 18 13.88 -16.27 -29.93
C ALA A 18 13.03 -15.18 -29.24
N ALA A 19 12.69 -15.37 -27.96
CA ALA A 19 11.93 -14.40 -27.20
C ALA A 19 12.73 -13.09 -26.99
N ILE A 20 14.00 -13.20 -26.59
CA ILE A 20 14.89 -12.04 -26.41
C ILE A 20 15.06 -11.28 -27.73
N GLU A 21 15.28 -11.98 -28.83
CA GLU A 21 15.39 -11.37 -30.17
C GLU A 21 14.12 -10.62 -30.56
N ALA A 22 12.94 -11.23 -30.37
CA ALA A 22 11.66 -10.60 -30.68
C ALA A 22 11.40 -9.35 -29.84
N ALA A 23 11.66 -9.42 -28.53
CA ALA A 23 11.51 -8.28 -27.62
C ALA A 23 12.48 -7.15 -27.97
N THR A 24 13.72 -7.47 -28.33
CA THR A 24 14.74 -6.49 -28.74
C THR A 24 14.32 -5.77 -30.01
N LYS A 25 13.83 -6.49 -31.03
CA LYS A 25 13.28 -5.89 -32.26
C LYS A 25 12.10 -4.96 -32.01
N ALA A 26 11.31 -5.25 -30.96
CA ALA A 26 10.19 -4.42 -30.54
C ALA A 26 10.57 -3.27 -29.59
N GLY A 27 11.85 -3.14 -29.19
CA GLY A 27 12.29 -2.15 -28.21
C GLY A 27 11.74 -2.40 -26.79
N VAL A 28 11.35 -3.64 -26.47
CA VAL A 28 10.79 -4.02 -25.18
C VAL A 28 11.89 -4.62 -24.29
N PRO A 29 12.14 -4.07 -23.08
CA PRO A 29 13.11 -4.64 -22.16
C PRO A 29 12.77 -6.08 -21.77
N VAL A 30 13.80 -6.91 -21.57
CA VAL A 30 13.65 -8.30 -21.12
C VAL A 30 14.21 -8.46 -19.72
N LEU A 31 13.33 -8.82 -18.79
CA LEU A 31 13.67 -9.17 -17.42
C LEU A 31 13.67 -10.69 -17.29
N VAL A 32 14.70 -11.26 -16.66
CA VAL A 32 14.85 -12.70 -16.49
C VAL A 32 14.99 -13.05 -15.01
N ASP A 33 14.14 -13.94 -14.53
CA ASP A 33 14.36 -14.68 -13.28
C ASP A 33 15.07 -16.00 -13.62
N PRO A 34 16.37 -16.13 -13.33
CA PRO A 34 17.19 -17.16 -13.95
C PRO A 34 17.07 -18.52 -13.25
N LYS A 35 17.43 -19.59 -13.97
CA LYS A 35 17.67 -20.90 -13.37
C LYS A 35 18.86 -21.62 -13.95
N GLY A 36 19.53 -22.36 -13.07
CA GLY A 36 20.74 -23.11 -13.39
C GLY A 36 21.98 -22.22 -13.31
N VAL A 37 23.08 -22.73 -13.86
CA VAL A 37 24.41 -22.11 -13.74
C VAL A 37 24.87 -21.41 -15.02
N ASP A 38 24.27 -21.75 -16.16
CA ASP A 38 24.65 -21.17 -17.45
C ASP A 38 23.79 -19.93 -17.76
N PHE A 39 24.30 -18.76 -17.41
CA PHE A 39 23.61 -17.49 -17.71
C PHE A 39 23.84 -17.01 -19.15
N SER A 40 24.74 -17.65 -19.91
CA SER A 40 24.99 -17.27 -21.32
C SER A 40 23.77 -17.50 -22.20
N ARG A 41 22.88 -18.41 -21.81
CA ARG A 41 21.58 -18.65 -22.46
C ARG A 41 20.65 -17.43 -22.41
N TYR A 42 20.86 -16.49 -21.50
CA TYR A 42 20.08 -15.26 -21.36
C TYR A 42 20.73 -14.05 -22.05
N ARG A 43 21.73 -14.28 -22.92
CA ARG A 43 22.43 -13.22 -23.65
C ARG A 43 21.44 -12.25 -24.33
N GLY A 44 21.66 -10.95 -24.13
CA GLY A 44 20.80 -9.88 -24.64
C GLY A 44 19.64 -9.51 -23.70
N ALA A 45 19.46 -10.19 -22.57
CA ALA A 45 18.52 -9.77 -21.55
C ALA A 45 18.90 -8.39 -20.98
N SER A 46 17.89 -7.53 -20.78
CA SER A 46 18.10 -6.19 -20.24
C SER A 46 18.46 -6.24 -18.76
N VAL A 47 17.81 -7.13 -17.99
CA VAL A 47 18.03 -7.30 -16.56
C VAL A 47 17.88 -8.78 -16.19
N VAL A 48 18.77 -9.28 -15.33
CA VAL A 48 18.67 -10.63 -14.73
C VAL A 48 18.63 -10.50 -13.20
N THR A 49 17.75 -11.23 -12.53
CA THR A 49 17.47 -11.08 -11.08
C THR A 49 17.86 -12.32 -10.25
N PRO A 50 19.14 -12.76 -10.23
CA PRO A 50 19.52 -13.93 -9.45
C PRO A 50 19.43 -13.64 -7.94
N ASN A 51 19.22 -14.69 -7.15
CA ASN A 51 19.60 -14.62 -5.74
C ASN A 51 21.11 -14.80 -5.56
N ARG A 52 21.63 -14.48 -4.36
CA ARG A 52 23.06 -14.59 -4.04
C ARG A 52 23.67 -15.95 -4.38
N ARG A 53 22.93 -17.04 -4.16
CA ARG A 53 23.40 -18.40 -4.45
C ARG A 53 23.48 -18.63 -5.95
N GLU A 54 22.43 -18.30 -6.70
CA GLU A 54 22.41 -18.41 -8.16
C GLU A 54 23.50 -17.55 -8.80
N LEU A 55 23.75 -16.35 -8.27
CA LEU A 55 24.85 -15.49 -8.72
C LEU A 55 26.22 -16.16 -8.55
N GLY A 56 26.49 -16.73 -7.35
CA GLY A 56 27.76 -17.42 -7.08
C GLY A 56 27.93 -18.69 -7.91
N GLU A 57 26.86 -19.47 -8.06
CA GLU A 57 26.86 -20.69 -8.88
C GLU A 57 27.06 -20.39 -10.37
N ALA A 58 26.49 -19.31 -10.90
CA ALA A 58 26.65 -18.94 -12.30
C ALA A 58 28.02 -18.28 -12.59
N SER A 59 28.49 -17.42 -11.70
CA SER A 59 29.78 -16.72 -11.86
C SER A 59 31.00 -17.58 -11.53
N GLN A 60 30.83 -18.65 -10.73
CA GLN A 60 31.94 -19.40 -10.12
C GLN A 60 32.90 -18.51 -9.31
N MET A 61 32.37 -17.43 -8.72
CA MET A 61 33.10 -16.44 -7.93
C MET A 61 32.53 -16.35 -6.50
N PRO A 62 33.32 -15.84 -5.52
CA PRO A 62 32.79 -15.56 -4.19
C PRO A 62 31.65 -14.52 -4.25
N VAL A 63 30.76 -14.58 -3.25
CA VAL A 63 29.59 -13.69 -3.12
C VAL A 63 29.29 -13.38 -1.65
N ASP A 64 30.34 -13.31 -0.83
CA ASP A 64 30.23 -13.18 0.62
C ASP A 64 30.16 -11.72 1.06
N SER A 65 30.94 -10.85 0.43
CA SER A 65 30.90 -9.40 0.64
C SER A 65 30.13 -8.66 -0.46
N GLU A 66 29.82 -7.38 -0.22
CA GLU A 66 29.24 -6.53 -1.26
C GLU A 66 30.16 -6.37 -2.47
N ALA A 67 31.46 -6.22 -2.25
CA ALA A 67 32.45 -6.13 -3.31
C ALA A 67 32.49 -7.41 -4.15
N ASP A 68 32.40 -8.59 -3.52
CA ASP A 68 32.37 -9.87 -4.22
C ASP A 68 31.12 -10.00 -5.10
N VAL A 69 29.94 -9.62 -4.57
CA VAL A 69 28.68 -9.61 -5.33
C VAL A 69 28.77 -8.69 -6.55
N VAL A 70 29.34 -7.49 -6.39
CA VAL A 70 29.53 -6.55 -7.51
C VAL A 70 30.48 -7.13 -8.55
N ALA A 71 31.61 -7.72 -8.13
CA ALA A 71 32.58 -8.33 -9.03
C ALA A 71 31.98 -9.51 -9.82
N ALA A 72 31.25 -10.40 -9.14
CA ALA A 72 30.56 -11.53 -9.75
C ALA A 72 29.49 -11.07 -10.77
N ALA A 73 28.72 -10.04 -10.41
CA ALA A 73 27.71 -9.48 -11.29
C ALA A 73 28.33 -8.83 -12.54
N ARG A 74 29.39 -8.01 -12.38
CA ARG A 74 30.11 -7.41 -13.51
C ARG A 74 30.70 -8.48 -14.44
N HIS A 75 31.29 -9.53 -13.87
CA HIS A 75 31.82 -10.64 -14.64
C HIS A 75 30.76 -11.31 -15.53
N LEU A 76 29.56 -11.56 -14.99
CA LEU A 76 28.46 -12.15 -15.76
C LEU A 76 27.86 -11.20 -16.79
N ILE A 77 27.74 -9.90 -16.46
CA ILE A 77 27.32 -8.86 -17.40
C ILE A 77 28.21 -8.89 -18.65
N GLU A 78 29.53 -8.86 -18.45
CA GLU A 78 30.52 -8.86 -19.53
C GLU A 78 30.53 -10.18 -20.32
N THR A 79 30.65 -11.31 -19.63
CA THR A 79 30.84 -12.62 -20.29
C THR A 79 29.57 -13.14 -20.96
N CYS A 80 28.40 -12.89 -20.36
CA CYS A 80 27.12 -13.36 -20.86
C CYS A 80 26.41 -12.32 -21.76
N GLY A 81 26.89 -11.06 -21.81
CA GLY A 81 26.27 -10.00 -22.59
C GLY A 81 24.89 -9.62 -22.08
N LEU A 82 24.81 -9.31 -20.79
CA LEU A 82 23.58 -8.90 -20.10
C LEU A 82 23.59 -7.38 -19.89
N GLY A 83 22.44 -6.72 -19.84
CA GLY A 83 22.39 -5.27 -19.61
C GLY A 83 22.63 -4.87 -18.15
N ALA A 84 22.08 -5.62 -17.21
CA ALA A 84 22.22 -5.37 -15.78
C ALA A 84 21.89 -6.63 -14.95
N ILE A 85 22.35 -6.65 -13.71
CA ILE A 85 22.02 -7.67 -12.71
C ILE A 85 21.46 -7.00 -11.45
N ILE A 86 20.35 -7.51 -10.95
CA ILE A 86 19.80 -7.17 -9.62
C ILE A 86 19.95 -8.42 -8.75
N ALA A 87 21.00 -8.46 -7.94
CA ALA A 87 21.28 -9.59 -7.06
C ALA A 87 20.50 -9.46 -5.73
N THR A 88 19.58 -10.37 -5.45
CA THR A 88 18.87 -10.41 -4.15
C THR A 88 19.71 -11.14 -3.10
N ARG A 89 19.85 -10.54 -1.92
CA ARG A 89 20.79 -10.93 -0.85
C ARG A 89 20.10 -11.23 0.48
N GLY A 90 18.80 -11.55 0.46
CA GLY A 90 18.01 -11.88 1.65
C GLY A 90 18.07 -10.75 2.70
N PRO A 91 18.56 -11.01 3.94
CA PRO A 91 18.62 -10.00 5.00
C PRO A 91 19.55 -8.82 4.67
N ASN A 92 20.47 -8.99 3.71
CA ASN A 92 21.33 -7.91 3.25
C ASN A 92 20.68 -7.05 2.17
N GLY A 93 19.42 -7.29 1.78
CA GLY A 93 18.71 -6.49 0.78
C GLY A 93 19.05 -6.90 -0.65
N MET A 94 19.41 -5.95 -1.51
CA MET A 94 19.75 -6.21 -2.91
C MET A 94 20.88 -5.32 -3.42
N THR A 95 21.55 -5.76 -4.48
CA THR A 95 22.60 -4.98 -5.16
C THR A 95 22.30 -4.93 -6.65
N VAL A 96 22.21 -3.71 -7.19
CA VAL A 96 22.02 -3.44 -8.62
C VAL A 96 23.38 -3.16 -9.24
N VAL A 97 23.68 -3.78 -10.37
CA VAL A 97 24.90 -3.56 -11.14
C VAL A 97 24.54 -3.40 -12.61
N SER A 98 25.03 -2.35 -13.24
CA SER A 98 24.81 -2.02 -14.65
C SER A 98 25.98 -1.19 -15.19
N ASP A 99 25.97 -0.87 -16.48
CA ASP A 99 26.94 0.05 -17.10
C ASP A 99 26.91 1.46 -16.47
N ALA A 100 25.78 1.87 -15.89
CA ALA A 100 25.65 3.15 -15.20
C ALA A 100 26.30 3.16 -13.80
N GLY A 101 26.72 1.99 -13.29
CA GLY A 101 27.32 1.81 -11.98
C GLY A 101 26.56 0.80 -11.10
N GLU A 102 26.91 0.80 -9.82
CA GLU A 102 26.38 -0.08 -8.79
C GLU A 102 25.65 0.68 -7.69
N VAL A 103 24.58 0.08 -7.16
CA VAL A 103 23.82 0.60 -6.02
C VAL A 103 23.49 -0.55 -5.07
N HIS A 104 23.80 -0.36 -3.79
CA HIS A 104 23.35 -1.27 -2.73
C HIS A 104 22.11 -0.72 -2.04
N LEU A 105 21.08 -1.58 -1.93
CA LEU A 105 19.81 -1.26 -1.30
C LEU A 105 19.65 -2.18 -0.06
N PRO A 106 19.74 -1.64 1.17
CA PRO A 106 19.62 -2.45 2.39
C PRO A 106 18.21 -3.03 2.53
N ALA A 107 18.06 -4.19 3.16
CA ALA A 107 16.74 -4.79 3.37
C ALA A 107 15.82 -3.87 4.20
N MET A 108 14.55 -3.77 3.80
CA MET A 108 13.55 -2.94 4.50
C MET A 108 12.61 -3.74 5.42
N ALA A 109 12.79 -5.06 5.51
CA ALA A 109 11.94 -5.92 6.34
C ALA A 109 12.20 -5.68 7.84
N ARG A 110 11.13 -5.41 8.60
CA ARG A 110 11.19 -5.30 10.08
C ARG A 110 11.00 -6.65 10.78
N GLU A 111 10.20 -7.54 10.19
CA GLU A 111 9.93 -8.90 10.67
C GLU A 111 9.77 -9.84 9.46
N VAL A 112 10.40 -11.02 9.50
CA VAL A 112 10.35 -12.02 8.42
C VAL A 112 9.54 -13.22 8.89
N PHE A 113 8.42 -13.50 8.23
CA PHE A 113 7.54 -14.63 8.53
C PHE A 113 7.70 -15.77 7.52
N ASP A 114 7.65 -15.47 6.22
CA ASP A 114 7.77 -16.43 5.12
C ASP A 114 8.52 -15.78 3.96
N VAL A 115 9.41 -16.50 3.28
CA VAL A 115 10.17 -15.97 2.13
C VAL A 115 9.62 -16.43 0.78
N SER A 116 8.55 -17.23 0.80
CA SER A 116 7.91 -17.78 -0.39
C SER A 116 7.33 -16.68 -1.28
N GLY A 117 7.71 -16.65 -2.57
CA GLY A 117 7.20 -15.66 -3.53
C GLY A 117 7.86 -14.27 -3.46
N ALA A 118 8.88 -14.07 -2.61
CA ALA A 118 9.62 -12.81 -2.57
C ALA A 118 10.35 -12.51 -3.89
N GLY A 119 10.93 -13.54 -4.53
CA GLY A 119 11.57 -13.42 -5.85
C GLY A 119 10.58 -12.98 -6.93
N ASP A 120 9.41 -13.64 -7.01
CA ASP A 120 8.35 -13.27 -7.95
C ASP A 120 7.87 -11.82 -7.74
N THR A 121 7.77 -11.39 -6.48
CA THR A 121 7.42 -10.00 -6.12
C THR A 121 8.47 -9.02 -6.63
N VAL A 122 9.76 -9.34 -6.48
CA VAL A 122 10.86 -8.50 -6.99
C VAL A 122 10.76 -8.38 -8.51
N VAL A 123 10.64 -9.51 -9.21
CA VAL A 123 10.58 -9.56 -10.68
C VAL A 123 9.37 -8.78 -11.20
N ALA A 124 8.19 -9.01 -10.63
CA ALA A 124 6.97 -8.30 -11.00
C ALA A 124 7.08 -6.79 -10.77
N THR A 125 7.64 -6.38 -9.64
CA THR A 125 7.78 -4.95 -9.28
C THR A 125 8.79 -4.24 -10.19
N VAL A 126 9.94 -4.87 -10.46
CA VAL A 126 10.93 -4.32 -11.41
C VAL A 126 10.32 -4.21 -12.81
N ALA A 127 9.62 -5.24 -13.27
CA ALA A 127 8.97 -5.22 -14.58
C ALA A 127 7.94 -4.08 -14.70
N ALA A 128 7.12 -3.88 -13.66
CA ALA A 128 6.14 -2.80 -13.62
C ALA A 128 6.81 -1.41 -13.63
N GLY A 129 7.87 -1.23 -12.83
CA GLY A 129 8.62 0.03 -12.79
C GLY A 129 9.28 0.37 -14.13
N LEU A 130 9.94 -0.60 -14.77
CA LEU A 130 10.54 -0.43 -16.09
C LEU A 130 9.48 -0.13 -17.16
N ALA A 131 8.32 -0.79 -17.12
CA ALA A 131 7.21 -0.50 -18.03
C ALA A 131 6.64 0.91 -17.82
N ALA A 132 6.74 1.47 -16.62
CA ALA A 132 6.37 2.85 -16.30
C ALA A 132 7.48 3.88 -16.64
N GLY A 133 8.62 3.44 -17.21
CA GLY A 133 9.73 4.31 -17.59
C GLY A 133 10.68 4.67 -16.45
N MET A 134 10.63 3.96 -15.31
CA MET A 134 11.58 4.16 -14.21
C MET A 134 12.99 3.71 -14.60
N GLN A 135 13.99 4.32 -13.97
CA GLN A 135 15.35 3.81 -14.03
C GLN A 135 15.45 2.51 -13.24
N ILE A 136 16.40 1.64 -13.61
CA ILE A 136 16.56 0.32 -12.99
C ILE A 136 16.80 0.40 -11.47
N ALA A 137 17.57 1.39 -11.01
CA ALA A 137 17.85 1.58 -9.60
C ALA A 137 16.57 1.94 -8.81
N ASP A 138 15.72 2.82 -9.36
CA ASP A 138 14.45 3.21 -8.75
C ASP A 138 13.46 2.03 -8.73
N ALA A 139 13.39 1.29 -9.84
CA ALA A 139 12.56 0.08 -9.93
C ALA A 139 13.03 -1.01 -8.94
N ALA A 140 14.34 -1.15 -8.74
CA ALA A 140 14.91 -2.04 -7.73
C ALA A 140 14.62 -1.56 -6.31
N GLN A 141 14.69 -0.26 -6.03
CA GLN A 141 14.32 0.29 -4.73
C GLN A 141 12.85 -0.02 -4.39
N LEU A 142 11.95 0.16 -5.36
CA LEU A 142 10.55 -0.21 -5.22
C LEU A 142 10.37 -1.70 -4.94
N ALA A 143 11.10 -2.54 -5.70
CA ALA A 143 11.09 -4.00 -5.51
C ALA A 143 11.64 -4.43 -4.14
N ASN A 144 12.62 -3.72 -3.59
CA ASN A 144 13.18 -3.98 -2.27
C ASN A 144 12.16 -3.71 -1.16
N VAL A 145 11.36 -2.64 -1.29
CA VAL A 145 10.23 -2.36 -0.39
C VAL A 145 9.17 -3.45 -0.52
N ALA A 146 8.77 -3.78 -1.74
CA ALA A 146 7.77 -4.81 -2.00
C ALA A 146 8.19 -6.18 -1.42
N ALA A 147 9.46 -6.57 -1.64
CA ALA A 147 10.04 -7.76 -1.04
C ALA A 147 10.00 -7.72 0.49
N GLY A 148 10.34 -6.58 1.10
CA GLY A 148 10.28 -6.39 2.54
C GLY A 148 8.86 -6.53 3.13
N ILE A 149 7.84 -6.14 2.37
CA ILE A 149 6.43 -6.27 2.76
C ILE A 149 5.96 -7.72 2.63
N VAL A 150 6.24 -8.37 1.49
CA VAL A 150 5.73 -9.72 1.23
C VAL A 150 6.34 -10.75 2.18
N VAL A 151 7.61 -10.58 2.57
CA VAL A 151 8.24 -11.50 3.52
C VAL A 151 7.64 -11.42 4.93
N GLY A 152 6.88 -10.35 5.20
CA GLY A 152 6.10 -10.18 6.41
C GLY A 152 4.75 -10.93 6.41
N LYS A 153 4.40 -11.60 5.32
CA LYS A 153 3.11 -12.27 5.11
C LYS A 153 3.30 -13.78 4.96
N VAL A 154 2.24 -14.55 5.16
CA VAL A 154 2.27 -16.03 5.01
C VAL A 154 1.92 -16.43 3.58
N GLY A 155 2.70 -17.34 2.99
CA GLY A 155 2.49 -17.88 1.65
C GLY A 155 2.89 -16.93 0.53
N THR A 156 2.47 -17.25 -0.71
CA THR A 156 2.69 -16.42 -1.91
C THR A 156 1.75 -15.20 -1.91
N ALA A 157 1.92 -14.33 -0.92
CA ALA A 157 1.13 -13.13 -0.77
C ALA A 157 1.49 -12.09 -1.84
N VAL A 158 0.57 -11.17 -2.10
CA VAL A 158 0.78 -10.06 -3.05
C VAL A 158 0.98 -8.75 -2.30
N VAL A 159 1.68 -7.81 -2.94
CA VAL A 159 1.83 -6.43 -2.44
C VAL A 159 0.86 -5.53 -3.20
N ARG A 160 0.03 -4.80 -2.46
CA ARG A 160 -0.88 -3.79 -3.03
C ARG A 160 -0.20 -2.41 -3.07
N LEU A 161 -0.72 -1.52 -3.91
CA LEU A 161 -0.16 -0.18 -4.14
C LEU A 161 -0.09 0.64 -2.84
N GLU A 162 -1.08 0.49 -1.96
CA GLU A 162 -1.16 1.21 -0.69
C GLU A 162 -0.04 0.76 0.25
N GLU A 163 0.19 -0.55 0.33
CA GLU A 163 1.24 -1.14 1.18
C GLU A 163 2.63 -0.69 0.69
N LEU A 164 2.81 -0.63 -0.62
CA LEU A 164 4.05 -0.15 -1.24
C LEU A 164 4.28 1.34 -0.96
N SER A 165 3.22 2.14 -1.03
CA SER A 165 3.25 3.56 -0.70
C SER A 165 3.60 3.81 0.77
N ASP A 166 2.99 3.03 1.67
CA ASP A 166 3.29 3.06 3.11
C ASP A 166 4.76 2.65 3.38
N GLY A 167 5.24 1.61 2.67
CA GLY A 167 6.60 1.09 2.81
C GLY A 167 7.70 2.03 2.32
N LEU A 168 7.41 2.91 1.35
CA LEU A 168 8.35 3.92 0.83
C LEU A 168 8.55 5.12 1.78
N GLY A 169 7.91 5.13 2.95
CA GLY A 169 7.96 6.27 3.86
C GLY A 169 7.18 7.48 3.34
N GLY A 170 6.31 7.28 2.34
CA GLY A 170 5.23 8.22 2.10
C GLY A 170 4.43 8.30 3.41
N ALA A 171 4.30 9.50 3.98
CA ALA A 171 3.19 9.74 4.89
C ALA A 171 1.97 9.19 4.17
N ALA A 172 1.39 8.09 4.67
CA ALA A 172 0.30 7.35 4.06
C ALA A 172 -0.57 8.38 3.35
N GLY A 173 -0.44 8.46 2.02
CA GLY A 173 -0.88 9.65 1.28
C GLY A 173 -2.33 9.88 1.64
N LEU A 174 -2.82 11.13 1.64
CA LEU A 174 -4.24 11.42 1.93
C LEU A 174 -5.21 10.45 1.23
N SER A 175 -4.83 9.95 0.05
CA SER A 175 -5.50 8.89 -0.71
C SER A 175 -5.57 7.53 0.00
N SER A 176 -4.52 7.06 0.68
CA SER A 176 -4.45 5.76 1.38
C SER A 176 -5.46 5.61 2.52
N LYS A 177 -5.92 6.74 3.09
CA LYS A 177 -6.94 6.77 4.13
C LYS A 177 -8.34 6.78 3.53
N ILE A 178 -8.54 7.21 2.29
CA ILE A 178 -9.86 7.27 1.66
C ILE A 178 -10.12 5.93 0.97
N LEU A 179 -11.01 5.12 1.54
CA LEU A 179 -11.21 3.73 1.16
C LEU A 179 -12.61 3.47 0.60
N GLY A 180 -12.69 2.59 -0.40
CA GLY A 180 -13.94 1.94 -0.78
C GLY A 180 -14.38 0.90 0.27
N HIS A 181 -15.64 0.46 0.20
CA HIS A 181 -16.21 -0.46 1.19
C HIS A 181 -15.45 -1.79 1.31
N ALA A 182 -15.01 -2.37 0.18
CA ALA A 182 -14.24 -3.61 0.17
C ALA A 182 -12.84 -3.43 0.81
N ASP A 183 -12.13 -2.37 0.44
CA ASP A 183 -10.80 -2.08 0.98
C ASP A 183 -10.84 -1.73 2.46
N LEU A 184 -11.92 -1.08 2.90
CA LEU A 184 -12.17 -0.81 4.31
C LEU A 184 -12.37 -2.12 5.08
N ALA A 185 -13.17 -3.07 4.57
CA ALA A 185 -13.37 -4.36 5.21
C ALA A 185 -12.06 -5.14 5.37
N ASP A 186 -11.24 -5.15 4.32
CA ASP A 186 -9.89 -5.74 4.34
C ASP A 186 -8.98 -5.05 5.38
N ARG A 187 -9.03 -3.72 5.46
CA ARG A 187 -8.26 -2.93 6.42
C ARG A 187 -8.67 -3.24 7.86
N ILE A 188 -9.97 -3.31 8.14
CA ILE A 188 -10.51 -3.67 9.45
C ILE A 188 -10.08 -5.08 9.85
N ALA A 189 -10.16 -6.05 8.95
CA ALA A 189 -9.73 -7.42 9.22
C ALA A 189 -8.25 -7.48 9.66
N ARG A 190 -7.38 -6.70 9.01
CA ARG A 190 -5.96 -6.58 9.40
C ARG A 190 -5.75 -5.92 10.76
N TRP A 191 -6.51 -4.87 11.08
CA TRP A 191 -6.42 -4.24 12.40
C TRP A 191 -6.85 -5.20 13.51
N ARG A 192 -7.95 -5.92 13.31
CA ARG A 192 -8.44 -6.94 14.25
C ARG A 192 -7.49 -8.11 14.42
N ALA A 193 -6.86 -8.58 13.33
CA ALA A 193 -5.85 -9.63 13.41
C ALA A 193 -4.64 -9.25 14.28
N ARG A 194 -4.40 -7.94 14.46
CA ARG A 194 -3.37 -7.38 15.35
C ARG A 194 -3.89 -7.04 16.75
N GLY A 195 -5.14 -7.36 17.06
CA GLY A 195 -5.78 -7.04 18.34
C GLY A 195 -6.06 -5.56 18.55
N LEU A 196 -6.11 -4.74 17.48
CA LEU A 196 -6.39 -3.31 17.57
C LEU A 196 -7.90 -3.06 17.59
N SER A 197 -8.34 -2.17 18.48
CA SER A 197 -9.73 -1.69 18.56
C SER A 197 -10.07 -0.71 17.44
N VAL A 198 -11.26 -0.85 16.87
CA VAL A 198 -11.76 -0.03 15.76
C VAL A 198 -12.86 0.90 16.25
N GLY A 199 -12.59 2.20 16.22
CA GLY A 199 -13.57 3.25 16.46
C GLY A 199 -14.24 3.72 15.18
N PHE A 200 -15.47 4.20 15.31
CA PHE A 200 -16.26 4.71 14.20
C PHE A 200 -16.98 5.99 14.60
N THR A 201 -16.87 7.01 13.76
CA THR A 201 -17.72 8.21 13.83
C THR A 201 -18.21 8.59 12.44
N ASN A 202 -19.27 9.38 12.35
CA ASN A 202 -19.82 9.81 11.08
C ASN A 202 -20.49 11.18 11.14
N GLY A 203 -20.53 11.82 9.97
CA GLY A 203 -21.18 13.11 9.78
C GLY A 203 -20.99 13.66 8.38
N CYS A 204 -21.57 14.84 8.11
CA CYS A 204 -21.41 15.50 6.82
C CYS A 204 -20.04 16.18 6.68
N PHE A 205 -19.49 16.74 7.77
CA PHE A 205 -18.21 17.47 7.81
C PHE A 205 -18.02 18.48 6.66
N ASP A 206 -19.04 19.28 6.40
CA ASP A 206 -19.09 20.12 5.20
C ASP A 206 -18.08 21.27 5.24
N ILE A 207 -18.11 22.08 6.30
CA ILE A 207 -17.04 23.01 6.62
C ILE A 207 -16.53 22.63 8.00
N VAL A 208 -15.31 22.11 8.03
CA VAL A 208 -14.62 21.70 9.24
C VAL A 208 -14.39 22.92 10.14
N HIS A 209 -14.64 22.74 11.43
CA HIS A 209 -14.50 23.77 12.46
C HIS A 209 -14.00 23.12 13.75
N PRO A 210 -13.60 23.88 14.79
CA PRO A 210 -13.01 23.32 16.01
C PRO A 210 -13.83 22.21 16.68
N GLY A 211 -15.16 22.32 16.71
CA GLY A 211 -16.03 21.24 17.19
C GLY A 211 -15.85 19.89 16.47
N HIS A 212 -15.65 19.87 15.15
CA HIS A 212 -15.35 18.63 14.41
C HIS A 212 -13.96 18.09 14.78
N ILE A 213 -12.97 18.97 14.98
CA ILE A 213 -11.62 18.57 15.37
C ILE A 213 -11.66 17.91 16.76
N ALA A 214 -12.32 18.55 17.73
CA ALA A 214 -12.47 18.01 19.08
C ALA A 214 -13.21 16.67 19.10
N LEU A 215 -14.28 16.51 18.29
CA LEU A 215 -14.96 15.23 18.13
C LEU A 215 -14.02 14.13 17.63
N ILE A 216 -13.20 14.43 16.60
CA ILE A 216 -12.27 13.46 16.01
C ILE A 216 -11.14 13.12 16.98
N GLU A 217 -10.61 14.10 17.73
CA GLU A 217 -9.59 13.88 18.75
C GLU A 217 -10.11 12.97 19.88
N GLN A 218 -11.31 13.24 20.38
CA GLN A 218 -11.95 12.38 21.39
C GLN A 218 -12.25 10.98 20.84
N ALA A 219 -12.71 10.89 19.59
CA ALA A 219 -12.96 9.60 18.95
C ALA A 219 -11.69 8.78 18.75
N SER A 220 -10.61 9.43 18.34
CA SER A 220 -9.30 8.81 18.17
C SER A 220 -8.69 8.40 19.50
N ALA A 221 -8.92 9.15 20.58
CA ALA A 221 -8.43 8.78 21.90
C ALA A 221 -9.15 7.54 22.50
N ALA A 222 -10.37 7.25 22.03
CA ALA A 222 -11.18 6.13 22.50
C ALA A 222 -10.88 4.79 21.80
N CYS A 223 -10.03 4.76 20.77
CA CYS A 223 -9.73 3.55 20.00
C CYS A 223 -8.30 3.54 19.45
N ASP A 224 -7.84 2.39 18.96
CA ASP A 224 -6.52 2.29 18.30
C ASP A 224 -6.56 2.77 16.85
N ARG A 225 -7.71 2.59 16.18
CA ARG A 225 -7.91 2.93 14.76
C ARG A 225 -9.27 3.57 14.53
N LEU A 226 -9.29 4.82 14.07
CA LEU A 226 -10.52 5.57 13.84
C LEU A 226 -10.93 5.56 12.37
N ILE A 227 -12.17 5.16 12.13
CA ILE A 227 -12.88 5.30 10.85
C ILE A 227 -13.82 6.50 10.95
N VAL A 228 -13.71 7.43 9.99
CA VAL A 228 -14.65 8.54 9.81
C VAL A 228 -15.48 8.31 8.55
N ALA A 229 -16.77 8.02 8.73
CA ALA A 229 -17.70 7.86 7.61
C ALA A 229 -18.35 9.19 7.23
N LEU A 230 -18.31 9.52 5.94
CA LEU A 230 -18.82 10.76 5.38
C LEU A 230 -20.04 10.50 4.52
N ASN A 231 -21.11 11.27 4.73
CA ASN A 231 -22.26 11.26 3.81
C ASN A 231 -21.82 11.68 2.41
N ASP A 232 -22.30 11.00 1.38
CA ASP A 232 -22.19 11.43 -0.01
C ASP A 232 -22.99 12.74 -0.27
N ASP A 233 -22.75 13.38 -1.42
CA ASP A 233 -23.35 14.68 -1.72
C ASP A 233 -24.87 14.60 -1.87
N ALA A 234 -25.41 13.48 -2.37
CA ALA A 234 -26.84 13.26 -2.49
C ALA A 234 -27.53 13.18 -1.12
N SER A 235 -26.92 12.47 -0.18
CA SER A 235 -27.44 12.30 1.18
C SER A 235 -27.38 13.61 1.96
N VAL A 236 -26.30 14.39 1.83
CA VAL A 236 -26.24 15.70 2.48
C VAL A 236 -27.30 16.66 1.91
N ARG A 237 -27.54 16.64 0.59
CA ARG A 237 -28.59 17.45 -0.03
C ARG A 237 -29.98 17.06 0.45
N GLY A 238 -30.26 15.76 0.57
CA GLY A 238 -31.52 15.25 1.12
C GLY A 238 -31.75 15.69 2.58
N LEU A 239 -30.69 15.66 3.40
CA LEU A 239 -30.77 15.99 4.83
C LEU A 239 -30.80 17.50 5.12
N LYS A 240 -30.11 18.32 4.31
CA LYS A 240 -29.87 19.75 4.61
C LYS A 240 -30.39 20.73 3.55
N GLY A 241 -30.93 20.23 2.44
CA GLY A 241 -31.51 21.03 1.35
C GLY A 241 -30.57 21.31 0.17
N GLU A 242 -31.11 21.89 -0.91
CA GLU A 242 -30.45 22.10 -2.21
C GLU A 242 -29.15 22.90 -2.17
N GLY A 243 -28.96 23.77 -1.15
CA GLY A 243 -27.75 24.58 -0.97
C GLY A 243 -26.59 23.87 -0.24
N ARG A 244 -26.73 22.57 0.05
CA ARG A 244 -25.76 21.77 0.81
C ARG A 244 -25.50 20.43 0.11
N PRO A 245 -24.28 19.87 0.18
CA PRO A 245 -23.10 20.43 0.85
C PRO A 245 -22.49 21.60 0.07
N VAL A 246 -21.74 22.46 0.77
CA VAL A 246 -20.97 23.54 0.15
C VAL A 246 -19.71 22.97 -0.51
N GLN A 247 -19.09 21.98 0.13
CA GLN A 247 -17.93 21.27 -0.41
C GLN A 247 -18.33 19.90 -0.96
N PRO A 248 -17.87 19.51 -2.17
CA PRO A 248 -18.15 18.18 -2.70
C PRO A 248 -17.50 17.10 -1.83
N GLN A 249 -18.07 15.89 -1.85
CA GLN A 249 -17.65 14.77 -1.02
C GLN A 249 -16.16 14.44 -1.10
N ASP A 250 -15.55 14.56 -2.27
CA ASP A 250 -14.12 14.29 -2.46
C ASP A 250 -13.24 15.33 -1.75
N ALA A 251 -13.67 16.59 -1.72
CA ALA A 251 -12.97 17.64 -0.99
C ALA A 251 -13.09 17.41 0.52
N ARG A 252 -14.30 17.10 1.01
CA ARG A 252 -14.54 16.78 2.43
C ARG A 252 -13.72 15.57 2.87
N ALA A 253 -13.68 14.50 2.07
CA ALA A 253 -12.89 13.31 2.35
C ALA A 253 -11.39 13.60 2.48
N ARG A 254 -10.84 14.45 1.61
CA ARG A 254 -9.43 14.86 1.69
C ARG A 254 -9.13 15.68 2.95
N VAL A 255 -10.00 16.63 3.30
CA VAL A 255 -9.81 17.43 4.52
C VAL A 255 -9.82 16.52 5.74
N ILE A 256 -10.78 15.61 5.85
CA ILE A 256 -10.90 14.70 6.99
C ILE A 256 -9.75 13.71 7.05
N ALA A 257 -9.33 13.15 5.91
CA ALA A 257 -8.16 12.28 5.85
C ALA A 257 -6.86 12.97 6.31
N SER A 258 -6.78 14.29 6.17
CA SER A 258 -5.60 15.08 6.59
C SER A 258 -5.49 15.27 8.10
N LEU A 259 -6.57 15.03 8.84
CA LEU A 259 -6.58 15.23 10.28
C LEU A 259 -5.78 14.13 10.99
N SER A 260 -5.05 14.56 12.02
CA SER A 260 -4.40 13.64 12.94
C SER A 260 -5.46 12.80 13.67
N GLY A 261 -5.16 11.52 13.91
CA GLY A 261 -6.09 10.60 14.56
C GLY A 261 -7.13 9.95 13.64
N VAL A 262 -7.18 10.31 12.34
CA VAL A 262 -8.03 9.62 11.35
C VAL A 262 -7.21 8.56 10.62
N ASP A 263 -7.60 7.29 10.73
CA ASP A 263 -6.93 6.15 10.09
C ASP A 263 -7.61 5.70 8.78
N ALA A 264 -8.92 5.91 8.67
CA ALA A 264 -9.66 5.68 7.43
C ALA A 264 -10.86 6.63 7.29
N VAL A 265 -11.18 6.95 6.04
CA VAL A 265 -12.33 7.72 5.60
C VAL A 265 -13.09 6.89 4.58
N VAL A 266 -14.40 6.82 4.73
CA VAL A 266 -15.27 6.08 3.81
C VAL A 266 -16.51 6.89 3.50
N LEU A 267 -16.94 6.89 2.24
CA LEU A 267 -18.18 7.53 1.81
C LEU A 267 -19.34 6.55 1.94
N PHE A 268 -20.49 7.03 2.43
CA PHE A 268 -21.72 6.26 2.47
C PHE A 268 -22.92 7.09 2.00
N GLY A 269 -23.89 6.40 1.39
CA GLY A 269 -25.16 6.99 0.98
C GLY A 269 -26.31 6.53 1.87
N GLY A 270 -27.40 7.30 1.87
CA GLY A 270 -28.62 7.02 2.63
C GLY A 270 -28.82 7.95 3.83
N GLU A 271 -29.99 7.82 4.47
CA GLU A 271 -30.37 8.69 5.61
C GLU A 271 -29.54 8.40 6.87
N THR A 272 -29.05 7.17 7.03
CA THR A 272 -28.34 6.75 8.23
C THR A 272 -27.10 5.90 7.90
N PRO A 273 -26.09 5.87 8.80
CA PRO A 273 -24.90 5.04 8.65
C PRO A 273 -25.11 3.56 9.02
N LEU A 274 -26.35 3.12 9.32
CA LEU A 274 -26.62 1.83 9.95
C LEU A 274 -26.05 0.64 9.17
N ALA A 275 -26.28 0.58 7.86
CA ALA A 275 -25.77 -0.52 7.02
C ALA A 275 -24.24 -0.61 7.05
N LEU A 276 -23.55 0.54 7.13
CA LEU A 276 -22.10 0.57 7.24
C LEU A 276 -21.64 0.15 8.64
N ILE A 277 -22.36 0.55 9.70
CA ILE A 277 -22.09 0.12 11.07
C ILE A 277 -22.27 -1.40 11.21
N GLU A 278 -23.30 -2.00 10.60
CA GLU A 278 -23.52 -3.45 10.61
C GLU A 278 -22.41 -4.23 9.88
N ALA A 279 -21.85 -3.63 8.81
CA ALA A 279 -20.74 -4.21 8.07
C ALA A 279 -19.40 -4.08 8.82
N VAL A 280 -19.13 -2.91 9.39
CA VAL A 280 -17.89 -2.60 10.12
C VAL A 280 -17.86 -3.29 11.49
N LYS A 281 -18.99 -3.30 12.20
CA LYS A 281 -19.15 -3.74 13.60
C LYS A 281 -18.11 -3.12 14.53
N PRO A 282 -18.04 -1.78 14.63
CA PRO A 282 -16.97 -1.13 15.38
C PRO A 282 -17.00 -1.49 16.87
N ASP A 283 -15.84 -1.48 17.50
CA ASP A 283 -15.69 -1.71 18.95
C ASP A 283 -16.12 -0.46 19.75
N VAL A 284 -15.98 0.71 19.14
CA VAL A 284 -16.35 2.00 19.72
C VAL A 284 -17.15 2.83 18.71
N LEU A 285 -18.33 3.29 19.11
CA LEU A 285 -19.14 4.22 18.30
C LEU A 285 -19.15 5.60 18.95
N VAL A 286 -18.64 6.60 18.24
CA VAL A 286 -18.45 7.95 18.77
C VAL A 286 -19.39 8.94 18.10
N LYS A 287 -20.17 9.66 18.92
CA LYS A 287 -21.11 10.70 18.49
C LYS A 287 -20.94 11.96 19.34
N GLY A 288 -21.33 13.12 18.83
CA GLY A 288 -21.34 14.34 19.63
C GLY A 288 -22.39 14.27 20.74
N ALA A 289 -22.18 15.00 21.84
CA ALA A 289 -23.08 15.03 22.99
C ALA A 289 -24.47 15.65 22.73
N ASP A 290 -24.77 16.05 21.49
CA ASP A 290 -26.11 16.44 21.03
C ASP A 290 -27.11 15.27 21.02
N TYR A 291 -26.64 14.03 21.15
CA TYR A 291 -27.47 12.82 21.11
C TYR A 291 -27.45 12.12 22.48
N SER A 292 -28.60 11.60 22.93
CA SER A 292 -28.62 10.60 23.99
C SER A 292 -28.15 9.24 23.46
N VAL A 293 -27.67 8.35 24.34
CA VAL A 293 -27.16 7.02 23.96
C VAL A 293 -28.23 6.22 23.20
N GLU A 294 -29.49 6.40 23.58
CA GLU A 294 -30.66 5.75 22.98
C GLU A 294 -31.00 6.29 21.58
N GLU A 295 -30.55 7.49 21.23
CA GLU A 295 -30.77 8.12 19.93
C GLU A 295 -29.62 7.85 18.93
N VAL A 296 -28.53 7.22 19.39
CA VAL A 296 -27.40 6.90 18.53
C VAL A 296 -27.76 5.75 17.58
N VAL A 297 -27.97 6.09 16.31
CA VAL A 297 -28.23 5.11 15.25
C VAL A 297 -27.07 4.10 15.16
N GLY A 298 -27.38 2.82 15.31
CA GLY A 298 -26.42 1.70 15.32
C GLY A 298 -25.79 1.42 16.68
N GLY A 299 -26.20 2.14 17.74
CA GLY A 299 -25.72 1.91 19.10
C GLY A 299 -26.07 0.52 19.64
N ASP A 300 -27.30 0.07 19.39
CA ASP A 300 -27.78 -1.27 19.71
C ASP A 300 -26.95 -2.38 19.05
N VAL A 301 -26.60 -2.20 17.77
CA VAL A 301 -25.74 -3.11 17.01
C VAL A 301 -24.35 -3.18 17.64
N VAL A 302 -23.77 -2.05 18.02
CA VAL A 302 -22.42 -1.99 18.60
C VAL A 302 -22.39 -2.64 19.97
N THR A 303 -23.36 -2.32 20.84
CA THR A 303 -23.48 -2.93 22.17
C THR A 303 -23.73 -4.44 22.08
N ALA A 304 -24.56 -4.91 21.14
CA ALA A 304 -24.81 -6.33 20.95
C ALA A 304 -23.56 -7.11 20.49
N ASN A 305 -22.61 -6.44 19.82
CA ASN A 305 -21.33 -7.01 19.41
C ASN A 305 -20.22 -6.85 20.49
N GLY A 306 -20.57 -6.38 21.69
CA GLY A 306 -19.63 -6.19 22.80
C GLY A 306 -18.83 -4.88 22.77
N GLY A 307 -19.17 -3.97 21.85
CA GLY A 307 -18.62 -2.62 21.80
C GLY A 307 -19.35 -1.65 22.74
N HIS A 308 -18.92 -0.39 22.73
CA HIS A 308 -19.53 0.66 23.56
C HIS A 308 -19.67 1.99 22.80
N ILE A 309 -20.52 2.86 23.33
CA ILE A 309 -20.82 4.17 22.76
C ILE A 309 -20.10 5.23 23.58
N VAL A 310 -19.46 6.18 22.90
CA VAL A 310 -18.83 7.35 23.51
C VAL A 310 -19.52 8.61 22.99
N LEU A 311 -20.02 9.42 23.92
CA LEU A 311 -20.54 10.75 23.61
C LEU A 311 -19.41 11.75 23.83
N ALA A 312 -18.97 12.39 22.75
CA ALA A 312 -17.91 13.37 22.76
C ALA A 312 -18.45 14.74 23.21
N ASP A 313 -17.71 15.39 24.10
CA ASP A 313 -18.06 16.70 24.64
C ASP A 313 -18.14 17.74 23.52
N LEU A 314 -19.19 18.56 23.57
CA LEU A 314 -19.38 19.65 22.62
C LEU A 314 -18.46 20.82 22.97
N VAL A 315 -17.91 21.45 21.93
CA VAL A 315 -17.16 22.71 22.08
C VAL A 315 -18.12 23.87 21.79
N ASP A 316 -18.40 24.68 22.82
CA ASP A 316 -19.32 25.81 22.73
C ASP A 316 -18.93 26.81 21.63
N GLY A 317 -19.95 27.31 20.89
CA GLY A 317 -19.81 28.46 20.00
C GLY A 317 -19.32 28.19 18.57
N PHE A 318 -19.19 26.93 18.14
CA PHE A 318 -18.74 26.56 16.79
C PHE A 318 -19.72 25.61 16.09
N SER A 319 -20.47 26.12 15.11
CA SER A 319 -21.18 25.29 14.12
C SER A 319 -20.87 25.73 12.69
N THR A 320 -21.00 24.81 11.72
CA THR A 320 -20.87 25.15 10.30
C THR A 320 -21.88 26.23 9.87
N SER A 321 -23.09 26.20 10.43
CA SER A 321 -24.13 27.19 10.14
C SER A 321 -23.73 28.59 10.63
N ASP A 322 -23.22 28.69 11.86
CA ASP A 322 -22.77 29.96 12.43
C ASP A 322 -21.56 30.55 11.69
N THR A 323 -20.66 29.67 11.23
CA THR A 323 -19.49 30.07 10.44
C THR A 323 -19.90 30.70 9.12
N ILE A 324 -20.90 30.12 8.43
CA ILE A 324 -21.41 30.68 7.17
C ILE A 324 -22.19 31.97 7.40
N SER A 325 -23.03 32.04 8.43
CA SER A 325 -23.76 33.26 8.78
C SER A 325 -22.84 34.44 9.09
N ARG A 326 -21.64 34.20 9.64
CA ARG A 326 -20.62 35.24 9.87
C ARG A 326 -19.88 35.70 8.61
N ILE A 327 -19.80 34.85 7.58
CA ILE A 327 -19.12 35.18 6.31
C ILE A 327 -20.08 35.89 5.33
N ALA A 328 -21.38 35.60 5.41
CA ALA A 328 -22.40 36.20 4.56
C ALA A 328 -22.91 37.58 5.06
N GLY A 329 -22.36 38.10 6.15
CA GLY A 329 -22.71 39.38 6.77
C GLY A 329 -21.73 40.50 6.47
#